data_AF-A0A0S9QNJ6-F1
#
_entry.id   AF-A0A0S9QNJ6-F1
#
_cell.length_a   1.000
_cell.length_b   1.000
_cell.length_c   1.000
_cell.angle_alpha   90.00
_cell.angle_beta   90.00
_cell.angle_gamma   90.00
#
_symmetry.space_group_name_H-M   'P 1'
#
loop_
_entity.id
_entity.type
_entity.pdbx_description
1 polymer ?
#
loop_
_entity_poly.entity_id
_entity_poly.type
_entity_poly.pdbx_seq_one_letter_code
_entity_poly.pdbx_strand_id
1 'polypeptide(L)'
;MSDAQPRDDEGAARLAAQRKAWNDAHPTYYAEYRERNREDIRRKNRERERDRAQREREEKARRQKGIDRARAWAAEHPEERQQARERYKQKHPETYKQAQRDYYYRNRDAIAERRRAREAADPEKANEARRRAVDRARAAGRDPAWSPTPDQRATYRERENEARRLRRRRARAGLPERRLHRVLAPERRHNDAAADAFFAQKRSGEDIARIRNQDEPTPPDLVRALQERSENRRVVREILAIAEEYFADHEVELRARVAEVSRTRFRGGMLPLDVYTEPRRHALEFASRGYFRTCAASPTSSMTVFRWLTTDLAKRGPDITL
;
A
#
# COMPACT_ATOMS: atom_id res chain seq x y z
N MET A 1 34.60 -27.37 23.36
CA MET A 1 35.34 -27.40 22.09
C MET A 1 35.16 -28.79 21.51
N SER A 2 34.19 -28.96 20.62
CA SER A 2 33.82 -30.26 20.03
C SER A 2 33.99 -30.16 18.52
N ASP A 3 35.16 -30.57 18.04
CA ASP A 3 35.52 -30.70 16.63
C ASP A 3 34.88 -31.96 16.03
N ALA A 4 33.61 -31.86 15.66
CA ALA A 4 32.92 -32.89 14.91
C ALA A 4 32.02 -32.22 13.87
N GLN A 5 32.60 -31.87 12.70
CA GLN A 5 31.95 -31.86 11.38
C GLN A 5 32.83 -31.21 10.29
N PRO A 6 33.80 -31.95 9.70
CA PRO A 6 34.24 -31.65 8.33
C PRO A 6 34.17 -32.85 7.35
N ARG A 7 33.89 -34.08 7.82
CA ARG A 7 33.88 -35.29 6.99
C ARG A 7 32.63 -35.46 6.12
N ASP A 8 31.49 -34.94 6.55
CA ASP A 8 30.22 -35.07 5.81
C ASP A 8 30.19 -34.14 4.58
N ASP A 9 30.86 -32.98 4.66
CA ASP A 9 30.90 -31.98 3.61
C ASP A 9 31.80 -32.39 2.43
N GLU A 10 32.92 -33.07 2.69
CA GLU A 10 33.79 -33.60 1.63
C GLU A 10 33.10 -34.73 0.84
N GLY A 11 32.33 -35.57 1.52
CA GLY A 11 31.51 -36.61 0.88
C GLY A 11 30.41 -36.01 0.00
N ALA A 12 29.72 -35.00 0.52
CA ALA A 12 28.71 -34.25 -0.24
C ALA A 12 29.31 -33.54 -1.46
N ALA A 13 30.50 -32.94 -1.32
CA ALA A 13 31.20 -32.26 -2.41
C ALA A 13 31.63 -33.24 -3.52
N ARG A 14 32.15 -34.42 -3.17
CA ARG A 14 32.50 -35.47 -4.14
C ARG A 14 31.28 -36.00 -4.89
N LEU A 15 30.16 -36.23 -4.19
CA LEU A 15 28.90 -36.65 -4.82
C LEU A 15 28.31 -35.55 -5.72
N ALA A 16 28.42 -34.28 -5.33
CA ALA A 16 28.00 -33.15 -6.15
C ALA A 16 28.86 -33.02 -7.42
N ALA A 17 30.18 -33.20 -7.30
CA ALA A 17 31.11 -33.19 -8.43
C ALA A 17 30.86 -34.36 -9.39
N GLN A 18 30.61 -35.56 -8.86
CA GLN A 18 30.25 -36.74 -9.66
C GLN A 18 28.92 -36.54 -10.39
N ARG A 19 27.91 -35.99 -9.70
CA ARG A 19 26.61 -35.67 -10.31
C ARG A 19 26.73 -34.59 -11.38
N LYS A 20 27.58 -33.58 -11.16
CA LYS A 20 27.86 -32.54 -12.16
C LYS A 20 28.54 -33.13 -13.40
N ALA A 21 29.62 -33.90 -13.23
CA ALA A 21 30.31 -34.57 -14.33
C ALA A 21 29.38 -35.50 -15.13
N TRP A 22 28.45 -36.17 -14.46
CA TRP A 22 27.46 -37.01 -15.12
C TRP A 22 26.42 -36.20 -15.91
N ASN A 23 25.92 -35.10 -15.35
CA ASN A 23 25.00 -34.18 -16.03
C ASN A 23 25.66 -33.52 -17.25
N ASP A 24 26.92 -33.13 -17.13
CA ASP A 24 27.71 -32.52 -18.21
C ASP A 24 27.96 -33.52 -19.35
N ALA A 25 28.16 -34.81 -19.03
CA ALA A 25 28.29 -35.89 -20.01
C ALA A 25 26.95 -36.32 -20.65
N HIS A 26 25.81 -36.05 -20.00
CA HIS A 26 24.47 -36.45 -20.47
C HIS A 26 23.47 -35.28 -20.44
N PRO A 27 23.70 -34.23 -21.23
CA PRO A 27 22.93 -32.98 -21.16
C PRO A 27 21.45 -33.16 -21.53
N THR A 28 21.10 -34.11 -22.40
CA THR A 28 19.72 -34.36 -22.84
C THR A 28 18.97 -35.41 -22.01
N TYR A 29 19.68 -36.19 -21.19
CA TYR A 29 19.10 -37.35 -20.49
C TYR A 29 17.88 -36.98 -19.64
N TYR A 30 17.96 -35.91 -18.83
CA TYR A 30 16.84 -35.51 -17.97
C TYR A 30 15.68 -34.89 -18.75
N ALA A 31 15.91 -34.37 -19.96
CA ALA A 31 14.86 -33.89 -20.83
C ALA A 31 14.11 -35.08 -21.45
N GLU A 32 14.85 -36.03 -22.03
CA GLU A 32 14.30 -37.27 -22.62
C GLU A 32 13.64 -38.16 -21.57
N TYR A 33 14.22 -38.29 -20.38
CA TYR A 33 13.62 -39.02 -19.26
C TYR A 33 12.32 -38.36 -18.78
N ARG A 34 12.26 -37.02 -18.71
CA ARG A 34 11.04 -36.29 -18.34
C ARG A 34 9.98 -36.38 -19.41
N GLU A 35 10.35 -36.42 -20.68
CA GLU A 35 9.44 -36.60 -21.80
C GLU A 35 8.86 -38.02 -21.81
N ARG A 36 9.72 -39.05 -21.72
CA ARG A 36 9.33 -40.46 -21.67
C ARG A 36 8.48 -40.81 -20.45
N ASN A 37 8.77 -40.19 -19.29
CA ASN A 37 8.05 -40.45 -18.04
C ASN A 37 7.06 -39.34 -17.66
N ARG A 38 6.69 -38.46 -18.61
CA ARG A 38 5.86 -37.28 -18.33
C ARG A 38 4.54 -37.64 -17.66
N GLU A 39 3.91 -38.69 -18.16
CA GLU A 39 2.61 -39.14 -17.66
C GLU A 39 2.71 -39.82 -16.30
N ASP A 40 3.74 -40.63 -16.07
CA ASP A 40 3.98 -41.27 -14.78
C ASP A 40 4.34 -40.24 -13.69
N ILE A 41 5.17 -39.24 -14.02
CA ILE A 41 5.49 -38.12 -13.11
C ILE A 41 4.21 -37.33 -12.78
N ARG A 42 3.36 -37.03 -13.76
CA ARG A 42 2.06 -36.36 -13.54
C ARG A 42 1.11 -37.20 -12.71
N ARG A 43 1.07 -38.52 -12.90
CA ARG A 43 0.25 -39.46 -12.11
C ARG A 43 0.72 -39.47 -10.65
N LYS A 44 2.01 -39.70 -10.42
CA LYS A 44 2.63 -39.72 -9.08
C LYS A 44 2.46 -38.38 -8.35
N ASN A 45 2.58 -37.25 -9.06
CA ASN A 45 2.35 -35.94 -8.45
C ASN A 45 0.87 -35.74 -8.06
N ARG A 46 -0.08 -36.15 -8.91
CA ARG A 46 -1.51 -36.11 -8.56
C ARG A 46 -1.84 -36.99 -7.36
N GLU A 47 -1.22 -38.16 -7.27
CA GLU A 47 -1.38 -39.08 -6.14
C GLU A 47 -0.79 -38.50 -4.84
N ARG A 48 0.42 -37.94 -4.88
CA ARG A 48 1.03 -37.25 -3.73
C ARG A 48 0.18 -36.07 -3.23
N GLU A 49 -0.38 -35.27 -4.13
CA GLU A 49 -1.28 -34.17 -3.75
C GLU A 49 -2.60 -34.68 -3.16
N ARG A 50 -3.13 -35.81 -3.67
CA ARG A 50 -4.31 -36.46 -3.07
C ARG A 50 -4.02 -36.98 -1.67
N ASP A 51 -2.89 -37.66 -1.47
CA ASP A 51 -2.47 -38.16 -0.16
C ASP A 51 -2.24 -37.03 0.83
N ARG A 52 -1.60 -35.94 0.39
CA ARG A 52 -1.39 -34.74 1.20
C ARG A 52 -2.73 -34.13 1.61
N ALA A 53 -3.63 -33.90 0.66
CA ALA A 53 -4.95 -33.36 0.93
C ALA A 53 -5.77 -34.28 1.86
N GLN A 54 -5.63 -35.60 1.72
CA GLN A 54 -6.26 -36.58 2.60
C GLN A 54 -5.71 -36.48 4.02
N ARG A 55 -4.38 -36.45 4.19
CA ARG A 55 -3.74 -36.27 5.51
C ARG A 55 -4.16 -34.96 6.18
N GLU A 56 -4.21 -33.87 5.42
CA GLU A 56 -4.68 -32.57 5.92
C GLU A 56 -6.16 -32.63 6.36
N ARG A 57 -7.02 -33.33 5.61
CA ARG A 57 -8.43 -33.55 5.98
C ARG A 57 -8.56 -34.40 7.24
N GLU A 58 -7.82 -35.50 7.32
CA GLU A 58 -7.81 -36.40 8.48
C GLU A 58 -7.27 -35.69 9.73
N GLU A 59 -6.21 -34.91 9.59
CA GLU A 59 -5.68 -34.08 10.67
C GLU A 59 -6.69 -33.02 11.11
N LYS A 60 -7.32 -32.32 10.17
CA LYS A 60 -8.39 -31.36 10.47
C LYS A 60 -9.56 -32.03 11.19
N ALA A 61 -9.97 -33.22 10.75
CA ALA A 61 -11.02 -33.99 11.40
C ALA A 61 -10.63 -34.42 12.82
N ARG A 62 -9.38 -34.85 13.05
CA ARG A 62 -8.86 -35.17 14.39
C ARG A 62 -8.85 -33.94 15.30
N ARG A 63 -8.36 -32.79 14.80
CA ARG A 63 -8.38 -31.51 15.53
C ARG A 63 -9.81 -31.10 15.86
N GLN A 64 -10.73 -31.21 14.91
CA GLN A 64 -12.15 -30.89 15.12
C GLN A 64 -12.77 -31.79 16.18
N LYS A 65 -12.55 -33.11 16.13
CA LYS A 65 -13.00 -34.04 17.19
C LYS A 65 -12.41 -33.70 18.56
N GLY A 66 -11.19 -33.16 18.62
CA GLY A 66 -10.60 -32.64 19.86
C GLY A 66 -11.32 -31.39 20.36
N ILE A 67 -11.60 -30.44 19.47
CA ILE A 67 -12.36 -29.21 19.78
C ILE A 67 -13.78 -29.56 20.25
N ASP A 68 -14.45 -30.49 19.59
CA ASP A 68 -15.82 -30.89 19.92
C ASP A 68 -15.87 -31.58 21.28
N ARG A 69 -14.91 -32.45 21.60
CA ARG A 69 -14.76 -33.04 22.95
C ARG A 69 -14.50 -31.99 24.02
N ALA A 70 -13.59 -31.05 23.76
CA ALA A 70 -13.31 -29.95 24.69
C ALA A 70 -14.54 -29.05 24.87
N ARG A 71 -15.34 -28.84 23.81
CA ARG A 71 -16.58 -28.07 23.85
C ARG A 71 -17.68 -28.78 24.63
N ALA A 72 -17.82 -30.11 24.45
CA ALA A 72 -18.75 -30.94 25.21
C ALA A 72 -18.39 -30.94 26.69
N TRP A 73 -17.13 -31.23 27.02
CA TRP A 73 -16.63 -31.15 28.39
C TRP A 73 -16.89 -29.78 29.02
N ALA A 74 -16.63 -28.71 28.27
CA ALA A 74 -16.86 -27.35 28.73
C ALA A 74 -18.34 -26.95 28.88
N ALA A 75 -19.27 -27.67 28.25
CA ALA A 75 -20.70 -27.49 28.42
C ALA A 75 -21.18 -28.22 29.68
N GLU A 76 -20.61 -29.40 29.96
CA GLU A 76 -20.88 -30.20 31.15
C GLU A 76 -20.23 -29.60 32.42
N HIS A 77 -19.09 -28.90 32.29
CA HIS A 77 -18.29 -28.37 33.40
C HIS A 77 -18.07 -26.85 33.26
N PRO A 78 -19.14 -26.02 33.33
CA PRO A 78 -19.05 -24.58 33.10
C PRO A 78 -18.22 -23.87 34.19
N GLU A 79 -18.34 -24.29 35.44
CA GLU A 79 -17.65 -23.66 36.58
C GLU A 79 -16.14 -23.91 36.55
N GLU A 80 -15.71 -25.15 36.30
CA GLU A 80 -14.30 -25.52 36.19
C GLU A 80 -13.61 -24.79 35.03
N ARG A 81 -14.33 -24.61 33.91
CA ARG A 81 -13.86 -23.79 32.80
C ARG A 81 -13.66 -22.33 33.19
N GLN A 82 -14.58 -21.74 33.97
CA GLN A 82 -14.41 -20.36 34.42
C GLN A 82 -13.23 -20.22 35.38
N GLN A 83 -13.07 -21.16 36.30
CA GLN A 83 -11.93 -21.19 37.21
C GLN A 83 -10.60 -21.35 36.44
N ALA A 84 -10.54 -22.22 35.43
CA ALA A 84 -9.37 -22.37 34.58
C ALA A 84 -9.05 -21.09 33.79
N ARG A 85 -10.07 -20.38 33.31
CA ARG A 85 -9.92 -19.09 32.62
C ARG A 85 -9.41 -17.98 33.54
N GLU A 86 -9.96 -17.86 34.74
CA GLU A 86 -9.50 -16.87 35.71
C GLU A 86 -8.08 -17.18 36.17
N ARG A 87 -7.73 -18.45 36.41
CA ARG A 87 -6.35 -18.88 36.69
C ARG A 87 -5.41 -18.52 35.54
N TYR A 88 -5.82 -18.73 34.29
CA TYR A 88 -5.02 -18.36 33.11
C TYR A 88 -4.82 -16.85 33.00
N LYS A 89 -5.88 -16.06 33.22
CA LYS A 89 -5.84 -14.60 33.23
C LYS A 89 -4.93 -14.03 34.33
N GLN A 90 -4.94 -14.66 35.51
CA GLN A 90 -4.06 -14.30 36.62
C GLN A 90 -2.59 -14.67 36.34
N LYS A 91 -2.33 -15.86 35.78
CA LYS A 91 -0.97 -16.31 35.45
C LYS A 91 -0.35 -15.57 34.26
N HIS A 92 -1.16 -15.17 33.27
CA HIS A 92 -0.67 -14.54 32.04
C HIS A 92 -1.47 -13.29 31.64
N PRO A 93 -1.49 -12.23 32.48
CA PRO A 93 -2.34 -11.06 32.27
C PRO A 93 -2.04 -10.32 30.97
N GLU A 94 -0.76 -10.19 30.58
CA GLU A 94 -0.38 -9.49 29.35
C GLU A 94 -0.71 -10.29 28.09
N THR A 95 -0.50 -11.61 28.09
CA THR A 95 -0.91 -12.45 26.94
C THR A 95 -2.43 -12.45 26.75
N TYR A 96 -3.20 -12.41 27.85
CA TYR A 96 -4.66 -12.33 27.80
C TYR A 96 -5.13 -10.98 27.24
N LYS A 97 -4.53 -9.86 27.69
CA LYS A 97 -4.79 -8.53 27.14
C LYS A 97 -4.42 -8.45 25.67
N GLN A 98 -3.29 -9.04 25.26
CA GLN A 98 -2.86 -9.08 23.87
C GLN A 98 -3.83 -9.90 23.02
N ALA A 99 -4.22 -11.09 23.46
CA ALA A 99 -5.22 -11.90 22.76
C ALA A 99 -6.57 -11.16 22.61
N GLN A 100 -6.98 -10.40 23.63
CA GLN A 100 -8.18 -9.55 23.56
C GLN A 100 -8.03 -8.42 22.54
N ARG A 101 -6.85 -7.77 22.49
CA ARG A 101 -6.54 -6.74 21.49
C ARG A 101 -6.52 -7.32 20.08
N ASP A 102 -5.85 -8.44 19.89
CA ASP A 102 -5.76 -9.12 18.60
C ASP A 102 -7.13 -9.55 18.10
N TYR A 103 -7.97 -10.09 18.98
CA TYR A 103 -9.36 -10.40 18.67
C TYR A 103 -10.13 -9.15 18.24
N TYR A 104 -10.00 -8.04 18.98
CA TYR A 104 -10.65 -6.79 18.63
C TYR A 104 -10.20 -6.26 17.27
N TYR A 105 -8.90 -6.28 16.97
CA TYR A 105 -8.37 -5.80 15.70
C TYR A 105 -8.81 -6.67 14.52
N ARG A 106 -8.75 -8.01 14.67
CA ARG A 106 -9.22 -8.94 13.62
C ARG A 106 -10.71 -8.82 13.33
N ASN A 107 -11.52 -8.48 14.35
CA ASN A 107 -12.97 -8.39 14.23
C ASN A 107 -13.48 -6.95 14.26
N ARG A 108 -12.61 -5.96 14.08
CA ARG A 108 -12.95 -4.54 14.29
C ARG A 108 -14.13 -4.13 13.41
N ASP A 109 -14.09 -4.51 12.15
CA ASP A 109 -15.12 -4.15 11.17
C ASP A 109 -16.41 -4.91 11.43
N ALA A 110 -16.36 -6.21 11.70
CA ALA A 110 -17.53 -7.00 12.07
C ALA A 110 -18.21 -6.49 13.36
N ILE A 111 -17.42 -6.06 14.36
CA ILE A 111 -17.96 -5.43 15.58
C ILE A 111 -18.60 -4.09 15.26
N ALA A 112 -17.96 -3.28 14.41
CA ALA A 112 -18.50 -1.99 13.97
C ALA A 112 -19.79 -2.17 13.17
N GLU A 113 -19.87 -3.16 12.30
CA GLU A 113 -21.06 -3.51 11.52
C GLU A 113 -22.20 -4.00 12.40
N ARG A 114 -21.96 -4.93 13.33
CA ARG A 114 -22.98 -5.35 14.31
C ARG A 114 -23.47 -4.19 15.16
N ARG A 115 -22.58 -3.25 15.49
CA ARG A 115 -22.97 -2.02 16.16
C ARG A 115 -23.85 -1.15 15.26
N ARG A 116 -23.45 -0.91 14.01
CA ARG A 116 -24.23 -0.16 13.02
C ARG A 116 -25.61 -0.78 12.79
N ALA A 117 -25.69 -2.11 12.64
CA ALA A 117 -26.94 -2.83 12.45
C ALA A 117 -27.89 -2.66 13.64
N ARG A 118 -27.37 -2.73 14.88
CA ARG A 118 -28.17 -2.44 16.09
C ARG A 118 -28.64 -0.98 16.16
N GLU A 119 -27.76 -0.04 15.81
CA GLU A 119 -28.10 1.39 15.78
C GLU A 119 -29.11 1.73 14.67
N ALA A 120 -29.08 1.00 13.55
CA ALA A 120 -30.04 1.14 12.46
C ALA A 120 -31.39 0.49 12.78
N ALA A 121 -31.40 -0.63 13.50
CA ALA A 121 -32.63 -1.30 13.93
C ALA A 121 -33.41 -0.45 14.95
N ASP A 122 -32.74 0.11 15.96
CA ASP A 122 -33.35 0.95 17.00
C ASP A 122 -32.59 2.28 17.18
N PRO A 123 -32.85 3.29 16.34
CA PRO A 123 -32.12 4.56 16.40
C PRO A 123 -32.39 5.33 17.70
N GLU A 124 -33.59 5.25 18.27
CA GLU A 124 -33.94 5.93 19.52
C GLU A 124 -33.17 5.36 20.71
N LYS A 125 -33.14 4.02 20.84
CA LYS A 125 -32.40 3.31 21.89
C LYS A 125 -30.89 3.59 21.81
N ALA A 126 -30.34 3.70 20.60
CA ALA A 126 -28.96 4.09 20.37
C ALA A 126 -28.67 5.54 20.82
N ASN A 127 -29.60 6.46 20.55
CA ASN A 127 -29.50 7.85 20.97
C ASN A 127 -29.65 8.00 22.50
N GLU A 128 -30.55 7.26 23.14
CA GLU A 128 -30.65 7.20 24.59
C GLU A 128 -29.38 6.64 25.25
N ALA A 129 -28.85 5.54 24.72
CA ALA A 129 -27.60 4.97 25.22
C ALA A 129 -26.44 5.96 25.12
N ARG A 130 -26.42 6.78 24.06
CA ARG A 130 -25.45 7.87 23.88
C ARG A 130 -25.66 8.97 24.92
N ARG A 131 -26.90 9.40 25.17
CA ARG A 131 -27.23 10.39 26.22
C ARG A 131 -26.78 9.87 27.59
N ARG A 132 -27.18 8.66 27.99
CA ARG A 132 -26.76 8.02 29.25
C ARG A 132 -25.23 7.87 29.37
N ALA A 133 -24.51 7.67 28.26
CA ALA A 133 -23.05 7.62 28.28
C ALA A 133 -22.42 9.00 28.54
N VAL A 134 -22.97 10.06 27.91
CA VAL A 134 -22.56 11.45 28.16
C VAL A 134 -22.86 11.85 29.60
N ASP A 135 -24.04 11.49 30.12
CA ASP A 135 -24.44 11.79 31.50
C ASP A 135 -23.56 11.07 32.52
N ARG A 136 -23.21 9.79 32.26
CA ARG A 136 -22.23 9.06 33.10
C ARG A 136 -20.83 9.68 33.04
N ALA A 137 -20.40 10.16 31.88
CA ALA A 137 -19.11 10.84 31.75
C ALA A 137 -19.09 12.15 32.55
N ARG A 138 -20.17 12.94 32.45
CA ARG A 138 -20.39 14.16 33.24
C ARG A 138 -20.39 13.86 34.74
N ALA A 139 -21.14 12.84 35.17
CA ALA A 139 -21.20 12.42 36.57
C ALA A 139 -19.83 11.94 37.11
N ALA A 140 -18.98 11.36 36.25
CA ALA A 140 -17.61 10.99 36.58
C ALA A 140 -16.62 12.17 36.55
N GLY A 141 -17.10 13.43 36.47
CA GLY A 141 -16.25 14.63 36.41
C GLY A 141 -15.44 14.76 35.12
N ARG A 142 -15.73 13.94 34.09
CA ARG A 142 -15.14 14.15 32.76
C ARG A 142 -15.91 15.28 32.11
N ASP A 143 -15.24 16.42 31.98
CA ASP A 143 -15.82 17.59 31.33
C ASP A 143 -16.29 17.20 29.91
N PRO A 144 -17.61 17.28 29.62
CA PRO A 144 -18.15 16.98 28.30
C PRO A 144 -17.62 17.96 27.25
N ALA A 145 -17.17 19.15 27.67
CA ALA A 145 -16.35 20.02 26.86
C ALA A 145 -14.93 19.45 26.86
N TRP A 146 -14.67 18.52 25.94
CA TRP A 146 -13.31 18.20 25.54
C TRP A 146 -12.60 19.52 25.21
N SER A 147 -11.79 20.02 26.14
CA SER A 147 -10.96 21.19 25.93
C SER A 147 -9.62 20.69 25.39
N PRO A 148 -9.27 20.99 24.12
CA PRO A 148 -8.01 20.54 23.56
C PRO A 148 -6.85 20.97 24.45
N THR A 149 -5.88 20.08 24.64
CA THR A 149 -4.62 20.42 25.32
C THR A 149 -3.94 21.58 24.58
N PRO A 150 -3.05 22.35 25.23
CA PRO A 150 -2.35 23.47 24.59
C PRO A 150 -1.70 23.09 23.25
N ASP A 151 -1.09 21.90 23.16
CA ASP A 151 -0.49 21.37 21.92
C ASP A 151 -1.54 21.06 20.85
N GLN A 152 -2.69 20.53 21.24
CA GLN A 152 -3.81 20.30 20.33
C GLN A 152 -4.40 21.64 19.84
N ARG A 153 -4.43 22.68 20.68
CA ARG A 153 -4.85 24.03 20.25
C ARG A 153 -3.86 24.63 19.26
N ALA A 154 -2.55 24.44 19.46
CA ALA A 154 -1.53 24.90 18.54
C ALA A 154 -1.67 24.24 17.17
N THR A 155 -1.78 22.90 17.13
CA THR A 155 -1.99 22.15 15.88
C THR A 155 -3.30 22.53 15.17
N TYR A 156 -4.38 22.81 15.91
CA TYR A 156 -5.61 23.33 15.30
C TYR A 156 -5.45 24.73 14.71
N ARG A 157 -4.74 25.63 15.39
CA ARG A 157 -4.43 26.97 14.86
C ARG A 157 -3.56 26.89 13.60
N GLU A 158 -2.59 25.99 13.56
CA GLU A 158 -1.77 25.73 12.37
C GLU A 158 -2.63 25.29 11.19
N ARG A 159 -3.51 24.29 11.39
CA ARG A 159 -4.44 23.83 10.36
C ARG A 159 -5.37 24.93 9.87
N GLU A 160 -5.89 25.77 10.76
CA GLU A 160 -6.69 26.94 10.35
C GLU A 160 -5.88 27.94 9.53
N ASN A 161 -4.65 28.24 9.95
CA ASN A 161 -3.76 29.16 9.24
C ASN A 161 -3.42 28.63 7.84
N GLU A 162 -3.17 27.33 7.70
CA GLU A 162 -2.97 26.67 6.40
C GLU A 162 -4.21 26.74 5.53
N ALA A 163 -5.40 26.48 6.08
CA ALA A 163 -6.66 26.60 5.36
C ALA A 163 -6.89 28.03 4.86
N ARG A 164 -6.58 29.04 5.68
CA ARG A 164 -6.63 30.47 5.28
C ARG A 164 -5.61 30.79 4.17
N ARG A 165 -4.37 30.30 4.28
CA ARG A 165 -3.34 30.47 3.24
C ARG A 165 -3.77 29.85 1.92
N LEU A 166 -4.34 28.64 1.94
CA LEU A 166 -4.88 27.96 0.76
C LEU A 166 -6.05 28.72 0.14
N ARG A 167 -6.98 29.23 0.96
CA ARG A 167 -8.10 30.06 0.47
C ARG A 167 -7.59 31.32 -0.25
N ARG A 168 -6.59 32.01 0.32
CA ARG A 168 -5.96 33.18 -0.32
C ARG A 168 -5.26 32.82 -1.63
N ARG A 169 -4.54 31.69 -1.67
CA ARG A 169 -3.89 31.21 -2.91
C ARG A 169 -4.91 30.90 -4.00
N ARG A 170 -6.03 30.24 -3.66
CA ARG A 170 -7.14 29.98 -4.60
C ARG A 170 -7.75 31.28 -5.13
N ALA A 171 -8.04 32.23 -4.25
CA ALA A 171 -8.57 33.53 -4.65
C ALA A 171 -7.62 34.28 -5.59
N ARG A 172 -6.31 34.27 -5.31
CA ARG A 172 -5.29 34.84 -6.21
C ARG A 172 -5.23 34.14 -7.57
N ALA A 173 -5.52 32.84 -7.62
CA ALA A 173 -5.57 32.08 -8.86
C ALA A 173 -6.93 32.19 -9.58
N GLY A 174 -7.86 33.03 -9.10
CA GLY A 174 -9.21 33.16 -9.66
C GLY A 174 -10.09 31.90 -9.47
N LEU A 175 -9.66 30.96 -8.63
CA LEU A 175 -10.38 29.72 -8.40
C LEU A 175 -11.53 29.94 -7.41
N PRO A 176 -12.74 29.42 -7.70
CA PRO A 176 -13.87 29.55 -6.80
C PRO A 176 -13.58 28.90 -5.44
N GLU A 177 -14.24 29.40 -4.40
CA GLU A 177 -14.13 28.80 -3.07
C GLU A 177 -14.58 27.34 -3.12
N ARG A 178 -13.87 26.47 -2.38
CA ARG A 178 -14.25 25.06 -2.32
C ARG A 178 -15.60 24.97 -1.64
N ARG A 179 -16.68 24.87 -2.43
CA ARG A 179 -18.00 24.44 -1.96
C ARG A 179 -17.86 23.01 -1.48
N LEU A 180 -17.58 22.87 -0.20
CA LEU A 180 -17.74 21.59 0.49
C LEU A 180 -19.24 21.38 0.59
N HIS A 181 -19.81 20.63 -0.36
CA HIS A 181 -21.11 20.03 -0.15
C HIS A 181 -20.98 19.14 1.09
N ARG A 182 -21.44 19.66 2.24
CA ARG A 182 -21.43 18.91 3.49
C ARG A 182 -22.54 17.88 3.40
N VAL A 183 -22.21 16.71 2.88
CA VAL A 183 -23.11 15.56 2.86
C VAL A 183 -23.08 14.95 4.26
N LEU A 184 -24.25 14.87 4.91
CA LEU A 184 -24.35 14.30 6.26
C LEU A 184 -23.96 12.81 6.22
N ALA A 185 -23.47 12.28 7.35
CA ALA A 185 -23.09 10.87 7.43
C ALA A 185 -24.18 9.88 6.95
N PRO A 186 -25.48 10.03 7.27
CA PRO A 186 -26.53 9.17 6.71
C PRO A 186 -26.68 9.30 5.19
N GLU A 187 -26.65 10.52 4.65
CA GLU A 187 -26.74 10.77 3.20
C GLU A 187 -25.54 10.19 2.45
N ARG A 188 -24.33 10.30 3.02
CA ARG A 188 -23.14 9.65 2.45
C ARG A 188 -23.33 8.14 2.34
N ARG A 189 -23.85 7.51 3.40
CA ARG A 189 -24.12 6.07 3.40
C ARG A 189 -25.19 5.70 2.38
N HIS A 190 -26.23 6.52 2.23
CA HIS A 190 -27.26 6.32 1.22
C HIS A 190 -26.67 6.42 -0.19
N ASN A 191 -25.84 7.43 -0.46
CA ASN A 191 -25.18 7.61 -1.74
C ASN A 191 -24.20 6.47 -2.04
N ASP A 192 -23.43 6.03 -1.05
CA ASP A 192 -22.50 4.90 -1.18
C ASP A 192 -23.28 3.60 -1.49
N ALA A 193 -24.37 3.33 -0.76
CA ALA A 193 -25.22 2.17 -1.02
C ALA A 193 -25.92 2.24 -2.39
N ALA A 194 -26.36 3.43 -2.82
CA ALA A 194 -26.95 3.65 -4.13
C ALA A 194 -25.92 3.46 -5.26
N ALA A 195 -24.69 3.92 -5.04
CA ALA A 195 -23.58 3.70 -5.97
C ALA A 195 -23.24 2.21 -6.08
N ASP A 196 -23.11 1.51 -4.95
CA ASP A 196 -22.86 0.06 -4.93
C ASP A 196 -23.97 -0.70 -5.65
N ALA A 197 -25.24 -0.36 -5.42
CA ALA A 197 -26.37 -0.95 -6.13
C ALA A 197 -26.31 -0.68 -7.64
N PHE A 198 -25.97 0.54 -8.05
CA PHE A 198 -25.84 0.92 -9.45
C PHE A 198 -24.72 0.17 -10.17
N PHE A 199 -23.57 -0.02 -9.52
CA PHE A 199 -22.42 -0.74 -10.10
C PHE A 199 -22.56 -2.27 -10.03
N ALA A 200 -23.29 -2.79 -9.03
CA ALA A 200 -23.60 -4.21 -8.93
C ALA A 200 -24.68 -4.66 -9.93
N GLN A 201 -25.46 -3.74 -10.49
CA GLN A 201 -26.51 -4.04 -11.46
C GLN A 201 -25.90 -4.59 -12.76
N LYS A 202 -26.19 -5.85 -13.07
CA LYS A 202 -25.89 -6.45 -14.38
C LYS A 202 -26.86 -5.89 -15.42
N ARG A 203 -26.36 -5.02 -16.30
CA ARG A 203 -27.14 -4.44 -17.40
C ARG A 203 -27.20 -5.38 -18.59
N SER A 204 -28.35 -5.42 -19.27
CA SER A 204 -28.47 -6.10 -20.55
C SER A 204 -27.66 -5.34 -21.63
N GLY A 205 -27.34 -6.01 -22.74
CA GLY A 205 -26.69 -5.34 -23.88
C GLY A 205 -27.52 -4.17 -24.43
N GLU A 206 -28.84 -4.29 -24.39
CA GLU A 206 -29.80 -3.24 -24.80
C GLU A 206 -29.74 -2.02 -23.88
N ASP A 207 -29.66 -2.22 -22.56
CA ASP A 207 -29.51 -1.12 -21.59
C ASP A 207 -28.18 -0.38 -21.81
N ILE A 208 -27.11 -1.10 -22.13
CA ILE A 208 -25.80 -0.51 -22.44
C ILE A 208 -25.88 0.30 -23.74
N ALA A 209 -26.54 -0.23 -24.77
CA ALA A 209 -26.74 0.47 -26.04
C ALA A 209 -27.57 1.75 -25.86
N ARG A 210 -28.64 1.69 -25.04
CA ARG A 210 -29.45 2.86 -24.70
C ARG A 210 -28.64 3.94 -23.99
N ILE A 211 -27.85 3.57 -22.98
CA ILE A 211 -26.98 4.51 -22.27
C ILE A 211 -25.95 5.13 -23.21
N ARG A 212 -25.34 4.33 -24.09
CA ARG A 212 -24.37 4.82 -25.07
C ARG A 212 -24.97 5.83 -26.06
N ASN A 213 -26.25 5.67 -26.38
CA ASN A 213 -26.97 6.55 -27.30
C ASN A 213 -27.60 7.77 -26.60
N GLN A 214 -27.66 7.79 -25.26
CA GLN A 214 -28.25 8.87 -24.48
C GLN A 214 -27.32 10.09 -24.38
N ASP A 215 -26.00 9.85 -24.37
CA ASP A 215 -24.99 10.89 -24.23
C ASP A 215 -24.39 11.26 -25.60
N GLU A 216 -24.13 12.56 -25.80
CA GLU A 216 -23.38 13.01 -26.99
C GLU A 216 -21.95 12.46 -26.96
N PRO A 217 -21.42 11.95 -28.10
CA PRO A 217 -20.04 11.49 -28.18
C PRO A 217 -19.08 12.58 -27.73
N THR A 218 -18.11 12.22 -26.89
CA THR A 218 -17.07 13.16 -26.47
C THR A 218 -16.35 13.72 -27.70
N PRO A 219 -16.22 15.06 -27.84
CA PRO A 219 -15.54 15.67 -28.97
C PRO A 219 -14.16 15.04 -29.22
N PRO A 220 -13.81 14.72 -30.48
CA PRO A 220 -12.58 14.00 -30.80
C PRO A 220 -11.33 14.75 -30.33
N ASP A 221 -11.36 16.08 -30.31
CA ASP A 221 -10.26 16.92 -29.84
C ASP A 221 -9.97 16.71 -28.34
N LEU A 222 -11.01 16.50 -27.52
CA LEU A 222 -10.83 16.21 -26.09
C LEU A 222 -10.30 14.79 -25.88
N VAL A 223 -10.74 13.83 -26.68
CA VAL A 223 -10.21 12.46 -26.66
C VAL A 223 -8.73 12.46 -27.03
N ARG A 224 -8.36 13.18 -28.09
CA ARG A 224 -6.98 13.33 -28.54
C ARG A 224 -6.12 14.03 -27.48
N ALA A 225 -6.60 15.13 -26.90
CA ALA A 225 -5.89 15.83 -25.84
C ALA A 225 -5.70 14.96 -24.59
N LEU A 226 -6.66 14.09 -24.26
CA LEU A 226 -6.54 13.12 -23.17
C LEU A 226 -5.50 12.04 -23.48
N GLN A 227 -5.53 11.50 -24.71
CA GLN A 227 -4.54 10.52 -25.18
C GLN A 227 -3.13 11.09 -25.13
N GLU A 228 -2.91 12.28 -25.70
CA GLU A 228 -1.62 12.97 -25.66
C GLU A 228 -1.15 13.23 -24.22
N ARG A 229 -2.04 13.64 -23.31
CA ARG A 229 -1.71 13.80 -21.88
C ARG A 229 -1.36 12.48 -21.21
N SER A 230 -2.05 11.40 -21.55
CA SER A 230 -1.80 10.06 -21.02
C SER A 230 -0.44 9.53 -21.47
N GLU A 231 -0.15 9.67 -22.77
CA GLU A 231 1.12 9.30 -23.37
C GLU A 231 2.28 10.09 -22.77
N ASN A 232 2.13 11.42 -22.66
CA ASN A 232 3.13 12.27 -22.00
C ASN A 232 3.39 11.84 -20.55
N ARG A 233 2.34 11.47 -19.79
CA ARG A 233 2.51 10.95 -18.43
C ARG A 233 3.21 9.60 -18.39
N ARG A 234 2.94 8.73 -19.35
CA ARG A 234 3.61 7.44 -19.47
C ARG A 234 5.10 7.64 -19.74
N VAL A 235 5.45 8.46 -20.72
CA VAL A 235 6.85 8.82 -21.06
C VAL A 235 7.58 9.38 -19.83
N VAL A 236 6.96 10.32 -19.11
CA VAL A 236 7.55 10.88 -17.88
C VAL A 236 7.80 9.81 -16.82
N ARG A 237 6.86 8.86 -16.63
CA ARG A 237 7.05 7.76 -15.67
C ARG A 237 8.20 6.83 -16.07
N GLU A 238 8.31 6.51 -17.36
CA GLU A 238 9.41 5.68 -17.88
C GLU A 238 10.76 6.37 -17.67
N ILE A 239 10.88 7.66 -18.00
CA ILE A 239 12.09 8.45 -17.75
C ILE A 239 12.44 8.49 -16.26
N LEU A 240 11.45 8.69 -15.38
CA LEU A 240 11.67 8.71 -13.93
C LEU A 240 12.15 7.36 -13.40
N ALA A 241 11.61 6.25 -13.91
CA ALA A 241 12.04 4.91 -13.52
C ALA A 241 13.51 4.67 -13.90
N ILE A 242 13.89 5.02 -15.13
CA ILE A 242 15.29 4.92 -15.60
C ILE A 242 16.21 5.83 -14.75
N ALA A 243 15.75 7.03 -14.41
CA ALA A 243 16.51 7.96 -13.57
C ALA A 243 16.71 7.42 -12.15
N GLU A 244 15.70 6.76 -11.59
CA GLU A 244 15.77 6.16 -10.25
C GLU A 244 16.72 4.97 -10.22
N GLU A 245 16.67 4.09 -11.23
CA GLU A 245 17.61 2.97 -11.40
C GLU A 245 19.04 3.48 -11.56
N TYR A 246 19.27 4.44 -12.47
CA TYR A 246 20.59 5.03 -12.67
C TYR A 246 21.12 5.71 -11.40
N PHE A 247 20.25 6.41 -10.66
CA PHE A 247 20.63 7.05 -9.41
C PHE A 247 21.01 6.03 -8.34
N ALA A 248 20.27 4.92 -8.21
CA ALA A 248 20.60 3.86 -7.26
C ALA A 248 21.99 3.25 -7.54
N ASP A 249 22.32 3.04 -8.82
CA ASP A 249 23.61 2.46 -9.21
C ASP A 249 24.79 3.45 -9.08
N HIS A 250 24.55 4.75 -9.28
CA HIS A 250 25.60 5.78 -9.38
C HIS A 250 25.54 6.85 -8.27
N GLU A 251 24.81 6.63 -7.18
CA GLU A 251 24.55 7.62 -6.13
C GLU A 251 25.85 8.26 -5.59
N VAL A 252 26.84 7.43 -5.26
CA VAL A 252 28.11 7.86 -4.66
C VAL A 252 28.92 8.69 -5.66
N GLU A 253 29.00 8.25 -6.91
CA GLU A 253 29.73 8.97 -7.96
C GLU A 253 29.09 10.32 -8.30
N LEU A 254 27.76 10.34 -8.43
CA LEU A 254 27.01 11.56 -8.72
C LEU A 254 27.17 12.58 -7.59
N ARG A 255 27.10 12.15 -6.32
CA ARG A 255 27.38 13.02 -5.17
C ARG A 255 28.81 13.54 -5.17
N ALA A 256 29.79 12.70 -5.46
CA ALA A 256 31.19 13.11 -5.51
C ALA A 256 31.42 14.18 -6.59
N ARG A 257 30.87 13.98 -7.80
CA ARG A 257 30.91 14.94 -8.90
C ARG A 257 30.22 16.25 -8.53
N VAL A 258 29.01 16.21 -7.97
CA VAL A 258 28.30 17.42 -7.53
C VAL A 258 29.07 18.15 -6.44
N ALA A 259 29.68 17.44 -5.48
CA ALA A 259 30.49 18.05 -4.43
C ALA A 259 31.77 18.73 -4.97
N GLU A 260 32.40 18.17 -6.01
CA GLU A 260 33.52 18.80 -6.69
C GLU A 260 33.11 20.06 -7.45
N VAL A 261 32.01 20.01 -8.21
CA VAL A 261 31.43 21.18 -8.89
C VAL A 261 30.98 22.24 -7.88
N SER A 262 30.41 21.82 -6.75
CA SER A 262 30.01 22.73 -5.67
C SER A 262 31.21 23.45 -5.05
N ARG A 263 32.31 22.73 -4.79
CA ARG A 263 33.56 23.32 -4.27
C ARG A 263 34.21 24.29 -5.25
N THR A 264 34.20 23.98 -6.54
CA THR A 264 34.73 24.89 -7.58
C THR A 264 33.87 26.14 -7.73
N ARG A 265 32.53 26.01 -7.71
CA ARG A 265 31.60 27.16 -7.70
C ARG A 265 31.81 28.05 -6.49
N PHE A 266 31.97 27.47 -5.30
CA PHE A 266 32.23 28.21 -4.08
C PHE A 266 33.55 28.98 -4.14
N ARG A 267 34.63 28.35 -4.65
CA ARG A 267 35.92 29.04 -4.90
C ARG A 267 35.81 30.18 -5.93
N GLY A 268 34.88 30.07 -6.88
CA GLY A 268 34.56 31.10 -7.87
C GLY A 268 33.55 32.15 -7.41
N GLY A 269 33.19 32.20 -6.12
CA GLY A 269 32.25 33.19 -5.57
C GLY A 269 30.76 32.93 -5.88
N MET A 270 30.43 31.76 -6.42
CA MET A 270 29.04 31.35 -6.67
C MET A 270 28.48 30.52 -5.51
N LEU A 271 27.15 30.47 -5.41
CA LEU A 271 26.48 29.60 -4.44
C LEU A 271 26.81 28.12 -4.70
N PRO A 272 27.08 27.33 -3.63
CA PRO A 272 27.32 25.90 -3.73
C PRO A 272 26.06 25.17 -4.19
N LEU A 273 26.25 24.08 -4.93
CA LEU A 273 25.17 23.18 -5.33
C LEU A 273 24.71 22.32 -4.15
N ASP A 274 23.41 21.99 -4.14
CA ASP A 274 22.83 21.08 -3.15
C ASP A 274 23.18 19.62 -3.48
N VAL A 275 24.05 19.04 -2.65
CA VAL A 275 24.58 17.68 -2.80
C VAL A 275 23.49 16.60 -2.65
N TYR A 276 22.30 16.94 -2.16
CA TYR A 276 21.20 15.97 -2.00
C TYR A 276 20.22 15.96 -3.16
N THR A 277 19.99 17.10 -3.83
CA THR A 277 18.99 17.22 -4.91
C THR A 277 19.62 17.18 -6.30
N GLU A 278 20.80 17.78 -6.49
CA GLU A 278 21.48 17.85 -7.78
C GLU A 278 21.91 16.49 -8.36
N PRO A 279 22.35 15.50 -7.56
CA PRO A 279 22.63 14.16 -8.09
C PRO A 279 21.41 13.50 -8.77
N ARG A 280 20.21 13.68 -8.20
CA ARG A 280 18.96 13.16 -8.77
C ARG A 280 18.59 13.88 -10.06
N ARG A 281 18.90 15.18 -10.14
CA ARG A 281 18.72 15.98 -11.35
C ARG A 281 19.64 15.52 -12.47
N HIS A 282 20.91 15.23 -12.17
CA HIS A 282 21.84 14.65 -13.15
C HIS A 282 21.41 13.25 -13.63
N ALA A 283 20.88 12.42 -12.73
CA ALA A 283 20.30 11.12 -13.12
C ALA A 283 19.09 11.30 -14.06
N LEU A 284 18.24 12.29 -13.81
CA LEU A 284 17.10 12.63 -14.67
C LEU A 284 17.56 13.16 -16.05
N GLU A 285 18.61 13.98 -16.09
CA GLU A 285 19.24 14.44 -17.33
C GLU A 285 19.85 13.30 -18.14
N PHE A 286 20.48 12.33 -17.47
CA PHE A 286 21.00 11.14 -18.12
C PHE A 286 19.87 10.29 -18.72
N ALA A 287 18.87 9.95 -17.89
CA ALA A 287 17.74 9.11 -18.28
C ALA A 287 16.95 9.71 -19.45
N SER A 288 16.68 11.01 -19.42
CA SER A 288 16.01 11.70 -20.52
C SER A 288 16.81 11.68 -21.82
N ARG A 289 18.12 11.99 -21.77
CA ARG A 289 18.99 11.93 -22.96
C ARG A 289 19.09 10.52 -23.52
N GLY A 290 19.16 9.51 -22.64
CA GLY A 290 19.15 8.10 -23.03
C GLY A 290 17.84 7.71 -23.72
N TYR A 291 16.71 8.04 -23.09
CA TYR A 291 15.37 7.75 -23.60
C TYR A 291 15.10 8.40 -24.96
N PHE A 292 15.47 9.67 -25.15
CA PHE A 292 15.30 10.35 -26.44
C PHE A 292 16.24 9.81 -27.54
N ARG A 293 17.41 9.25 -27.18
CA ARG A 293 18.32 8.62 -28.14
C ARG A 293 17.85 7.24 -28.59
N THR A 294 17.22 6.46 -27.70
CA THR A 294 16.69 5.13 -28.01
C THR A 294 15.31 5.19 -28.65
N CYS A 295 14.48 6.18 -28.30
CA CYS A 295 13.12 6.36 -28.81
C CYS A 295 13.03 7.56 -29.77
N ALA A 296 13.65 7.46 -30.94
CA ALA A 296 13.72 8.55 -31.94
C ALA A 296 12.39 8.86 -32.69
N ALA A 297 11.21 8.53 -32.15
CA ALA A 297 9.95 8.54 -32.92
C ALA A 297 8.89 9.61 -32.54
N SER A 298 9.08 10.46 -31.53
CA SER A 298 8.09 11.53 -31.25
C SER A 298 8.65 12.70 -30.42
N PRO A 299 9.28 13.71 -31.06
CA PRO A 299 10.05 14.72 -30.33
C PRO A 299 9.27 15.97 -29.89
N THR A 300 8.01 16.16 -30.27
CA THR A 300 7.45 17.52 -30.28
C THR A 300 6.76 17.99 -29.00
N SER A 301 6.22 17.11 -28.15
CA SER A 301 5.42 17.52 -26.97
C SER A 301 6.08 17.24 -25.61
N SER A 302 7.07 16.37 -25.55
CA SER A 302 7.73 15.96 -24.29
C SER A 302 8.90 16.86 -23.88
N MET A 303 9.51 17.60 -24.83
CA MET A 303 10.60 18.54 -24.56
C MET A 303 10.18 19.76 -23.72
N THR A 304 8.95 20.25 -23.88
CA THR A 304 8.44 21.43 -23.15
C THR A 304 8.19 21.13 -21.67
N VAL A 305 7.67 19.95 -21.35
CA VAL A 305 7.49 19.49 -19.95
C VAL A 305 8.85 19.26 -19.28
N PHE A 306 9.82 18.75 -20.04
CA PHE A 306 11.17 18.47 -19.53
C PHE A 306 11.96 19.72 -19.20
N ARG A 307 11.87 20.77 -20.04
CA ARG A 307 12.52 22.07 -19.78
C ARG A 307 12.08 22.64 -18.43
N TRP A 308 10.82 22.44 -18.01
CA TRP A 308 10.35 22.90 -16.69
C TRP A 308 10.91 22.08 -15.51
N LEU A 309 11.15 20.77 -15.70
CA LEU A 309 11.66 19.86 -14.66
C LEU A 309 13.16 20.00 -14.41
N THR A 310 13.93 20.44 -15.41
CA THR A 310 15.40 20.53 -15.34
C THR A 310 15.96 21.94 -15.47
N THR A 311 15.15 22.98 -15.66
CA THR A 311 15.65 24.37 -15.68
C THR A 311 16.13 24.84 -14.33
N ASP A 312 17.36 25.35 -14.32
CA ASP A 312 17.96 26.06 -13.19
C ASP A 312 17.35 27.45 -13.16
N LEU A 313 16.31 27.66 -12.35
CA LEU A 313 15.95 29.02 -11.93
C LEU A 313 16.97 29.46 -10.88
N ALA A 314 18.24 29.59 -11.29
CA ALA A 314 19.15 30.52 -10.66
C ALA A 314 18.58 31.92 -10.90
N LYS A 315 17.62 32.32 -10.05
CA LYS A 315 17.24 33.71 -9.92
C LYS A 315 18.52 34.44 -9.53
N ARG A 316 19.10 35.21 -10.46
CA ARG A 316 19.90 36.37 -10.06
C ARG A 316 19.03 37.15 -9.09
N GLY A 317 19.40 37.14 -7.81
CA GLY A 317 18.79 38.04 -6.84
C GLY A 317 19.02 39.47 -7.32
N PRO A 318 18.13 40.42 -6.97
CA PRO A 318 18.44 41.83 -7.17
C PRO A 318 19.75 42.14 -6.46
N ASP A 319 20.64 42.88 -7.14
CA ASP A 319 21.88 43.39 -6.56
C ASP A 319 21.55 44.09 -5.24
N ILE A 320 21.96 43.50 -4.11
CA ILE A 320 21.95 44.18 -2.83
C ILE A 320 23.22 45.02 -2.82
N THR A 321 23.08 46.28 -3.21
CA THR A 321 24.07 47.32 -2.92
C THR A 321 24.13 47.50 -1.40
N LEU A 322 25.33 47.34 -0.84
CA LEU A 322 25.63 47.62 0.58
C LEU A 322 25.38 49.08 0.94
#